data_AF-A0A392M7S4-F1
#
_entry.id   AF-A0A392M7S4-F1
#
_cell.length_a   1.000
_cell.length_b   1.000
_cell.length_c   1.000
_cell.angle_alpha   90.00
_cell.angle_beta   90.00
_cell.angle_gamma   90.00
#
_symmetry.space_group_name_H-M   'P 1'
#
loop_
_entity.id
_entity.type
_entity.pdbx_description
1 polymer ?
#
loop_
_entity_poly.entity_id
_entity_poly.type
_entity_poly.pdbx_seq_one_letter_code
_entity_poly.pdbx_strand_id
1 'polypeptide(L)'
;MVSYFEKQQSQKEAINALPLYPNEQIMWDESVVPSINYSGEGCLALPKLNLQFLTLHDYLLRNFNLFRLESTYEIREDIQEAIPHLLAYINIDGETAFRGWSRMGVPIKQFRIAEVKQPNIGEVKPASVTAEVTYSISSYRSHIRSEWDALKEHDVLFLLTIRPSFEPLSTEEENKASVPQKLGLQYVRGCEVIEIRDEEGTLMNDFSGKIKREDWKPPKGELRTVTVALDTAQYHMDVNNIAEKGGEDVYGTFNVLMRRKPKENNFKAILESIRDLMNEYCIVPKWLENIFLGYGDPSAAQWTNMPDLLETVDFKDTFLDADHLKGSFSDYEVTFVNSDGTENLNPSPPFKIKLPRTLKGSNGALPGSAVSTSGAANDVNMVDANHQKETLIIETYTPPDPGPYPQDQPKQNSVRFTPTQNSD
;
A
#
# COMPACT_ATOMS: atom_id res chain seq x y z
N MET A 1 -17.81 36.64 3.80
CA MET A 1 -17.94 36.73 5.27
C MET A 1 -18.29 35.36 5.86
N VAL A 2 -19.32 34.66 5.35
CA VAL A 2 -19.66 33.28 5.82
C VAL A 2 -18.51 32.28 5.66
N SER A 3 -17.89 32.19 4.48
CA SER A 3 -16.77 31.25 4.22
C SER A 3 -15.51 31.47 5.08
N TYR A 4 -15.37 32.63 5.73
CA TYR A 4 -14.21 32.94 6.58
C TYR A 4 -14.43 32.50 8.03
N PHE A 5 -15.69 32.35 8.46
CA PHE A 5 -16.07 32.05 9.85
C PHE A 5 -16.83 30.74 10.01
N GLU A 6 -17.14 30.04 8.91
CA GLU A 6 -17.77 28.73 8.98
C GLU A 6 -16.85 27.70 9.63
N LYS A 7 -17.44 26.74 10.34
CA LYS A 7 -16.69 25.64 10.94
C LYS A 7 -16.11 24.77 9.81
N GLN A 8 -14.79 24.72 9.72
CA GLN A 8 -14.12 23.85 8.76
C GLN A 8 -14.03 22.42 9.30
N GLN A 9 -14.34 21.46 8.42
CA GLN A 9 -14.08 20.06 8.69
C GLN A 9 -12.57 19.81 8.67
N SER A 10 -12.07 19.01 9.61
CA SER A 10 -10.67 18.61 9.61
C SER A 10 -10.37 17.66 8.45
N GLN A 11 -9.13 17.67 7.96
CA GLN A 11 -8.70 16.74 6.90
C GLN A 11 -8.87 15.27 7.32
N LYS A 12 -8.64 14.96 8.61
CA LYS A 12 -8.86 13.64 9.21
C LYS A 12 -10.33 13.21 9.12
N GLU A 13 -11.26 14.07 9.50
CA GLU A 13 -12.70 13.79 9.40
C GLU A 13 -13.14 13.61 7.93
N ALA A 14 -12.61 14.44 7.02
CA ALA A 14 -12.94 14.34 5.60
C ALA A 14 -12.52 12.98 5.02
N ILE A 15 -11.30 12.51 5.33
CA ILE A 15 -10.80 11.22 4.84
C ILE A 15 -11.55 10.04 5.46
N ASN A 16 -11.86 10.12 6.76
CA ASN A 16 -12.63 9.07 7.42
C ASN A 16 -14.08 8.97 6.91
N ALA A 17 -14.60 10.04 6.30
CA ALA A 17 -15.89 10.06 5.63
C ALA A 17 -15.82 9.64 4.14
N LEU A 18 -14.63 9.41 3.57
CA LEU A 18 -14.50 8.97 2.19
C LEU A 18 -14.71 7.44 2.06
N PRO A 19 -15.53 7.01 1.08
CA PRO A 19 -15.57 5.62 0.66
C PRO A 19 -14.22 5.15 0.12
N LEU A 20 -13.89 3.89 0.37
CA LEU A 20 -12.66 3.27 -0.13
C LEU A 20 -12.84 2.63 -1.51
N TYR A 21 -14.04 2.15 -1.79
CA TYR A 21 -14.37 1.60 -3.10
C TYR A 21 -14.81 2.70 -4.05
N PRO A 22 -14.43 2.62 -5.33
CA PRO A 22 -14.95 3.53 -6.32
C PRO A 22 -16.43 3.21 -6.65
N ASN A 23 -17.14 4.24 -7.10
CA ASN A 23 -18.51 4.15 -7.58
C ASN A 23 -18.61 4.60 -9.05
N GLU A 24 -19.79 4.48 -9.64
CA GLU A 24 -20.06 4.83 -11.03
C GLU A 24 -19.81 6.31 -11.39
N GLN A 25 -19.78 7.21 -10.42
CA GLN A 25 -19.55 8.62 -10.72
C GLN A 25 -18.06 8.88 -10.93
N ILE A 26 -17.21 8.29 -10.09
CA ILE A 26 -15.77 8.50 -10.11
C ILE A 26 -15.10 7.72 -11.26
N MET A 27 -15.53 6.49 -11.53
CA MET A 27 -14.89 5.63 -12.54
C MET A 27 -14.86 6.22 -13.95
N TRP A 28 -15.90 6.97 -14.31
CA TRP A 28 -16.07 7.56 -15.65
C TRP A 28 -15.83 9.08 -15.70
N ASP A 29 -15.35 9.68 -14.62
CA ASP A 29 -14.90 11.07 -14.62
C ASP A 29 -13.46 11.17 -15.16
N GLU A 30 -13.33 11.55 -16.43
CA GLU A 30 -12.03 11.66 -17.12
C GLU A 30 -11.10 12.75 -16.55
N SER A 31 -11.63 13.66 -15.72
CA SER A 31 -10.80 14.70 -15.08
C SER A 31 -9.92 14.15 -13.94
N VAL A 32 -10.34 13.03 -13.36
CA VAL A 32 -9.67 12.36 -12.23
C VAL A 32 -9.21 10.94 -12.58
N VAL A 33 -9.92 10.24 -13.46
CA VAL A 33 -9.58 8.90 -13.96
C VAL A 33 -9.39 8.99 -15.49
N PRO A 34 -8.22 9.44 -15.97
CA PRO A 34 -7.95 9.61 -17.39
C PRO A 34 -7.90 8.25 -18.11
N SER A 35 -8.20 8.26 -19.40
CA SER A 35 -7.95 7.10 -20.26
C SER A 35 -6.46 6.98 -20.63
N ILE A 36 -6.02 5.80 -21.08
CA ILE A 36 -4.65 5.58 -21.60
C ILE A 36 -4.27 6.59 -22.71
N ASN A 37 -5.26 7.11 -23.45
CA ASN A 37 -5.04 8.02 -24.57
C ASN A 37 -4.90 9.50 -24.14
N TYR A 38 -4.67 9.76 -22.85
CA TYR A 38 -4.47 11.12 -22.36
C TYR A 38 -3.22 11.76 -22.97
N SER A 39 -3.40 12.85 -23.73
CA SER A 39 -2.32 13.51 -24.49
C SER A 39 -1.33 14.31 -23.64
N GLY A 40 -1.66 14.59 -22.36
CA GLY A 40 -0.87 15.48 -21.52
C GLY A 40 -1.08 16.97 -21.77
N GLU A 41 -1.92 17.35 -22.74
CA GLU A 41 -2.17 18.76 -23.10
C GLU A 41 -3.06 19.47 -22.08
N GLY A 42 -3.98 18.74 -21.43
CA GLY A 42 -4.82 19.24 -20.36
C GLY A 42 -4.13 19.24 -19.00
N CYS A 43 -4.84 19.73 -17.97
CA CYS A 43 -4.48 19.45 -16.58
C CYS A 43 -5.49 18.47 -15.98
N LEU A 44 -5.00 17.58 -15.12
CA LEU A 44 -5.83 16.64 -14.36
C LEU A 44 -5.92 17.11 -12.92
N ALA A 45 -7.03 16.81 -12.26
CA ALA A 45 -7.25 17.08 -10.84
C ALA A 45 -6.54 16.02 -9.96
N LEU A 46 -5.26 15.77 -10.25
CA LEU A 46 -4.44 14.76 -9.61
C LEU A 46 -3.35 15.38 -8.72
N PRO A 47 -3.10 14.83 -7.53
CA PRO A 47 -1.91 15.17 -6.76
C PRO A 47 -0.63 14.90 -7.54
N LYS A 48 0.41 15.69 -7.28
CA LYS A 48 1.74 15.48 -7.88
C LYS A 48 2.72 15.00 -6.84
N LEU A 49 3.44 13.93 -7.16
CA LEU A 49 4.60 13.47 -6.41
C LEU A 49 5.84 14.16 -6.97
N ASN A 50 6.57 14.84 -6.09
CA ASN A 50 7.83 15.49 -6.41
C ASN A 50 8.76 15.27 -5.21
N LEU A 51 9.80 16.08 -5.06
CA LEU A 51 10.79 15.94 -4.00
C LEU A 51 10.27 16.36 -2.62
N GLN A 52 9.30 17.28 -2.53
CA GLN A 52 8.90 17.92 -1.27
C GLN A 52 7.42 17.81 -0.96
N PHE A 53 7.10 17.66 0.33
CA PHE A 53 5.74 17.54 0.86
C PHE A 53 5.58 18.37 2.13
N LEU A 54 4.45 19.07 2.28
CA LEU A 54 4.27 20.04 3.38
C LEU A 54 4.35 19.39 4.77
N THR A 55 3.75 18.21 4.91
CA THR A 55 3.70 17.42 6.13
C THR A 55 3.60 15.94 5.77
N LEU A 56 3.78 15.05 6.74
CA LEU A 56 3.52 13.62 6.56
C LEU A 56 2.07 13.36 6.12
N HIS A 57 1.12 14.14 6.65
CA HIS A 57 -0.28 14.04 6.26
C HIS A 57 -0.49 14.42 4.79
N ASP A 58 0.18 15.46 4.28
CA ASP A 58 0.16 15.83 2.86
C ASP A 58 0.73 14.69 1.99
N TYR A 59 1.91 14.18 2.34
CA TYR A 59 2.50 13.03 1.63
C TYR A 59 1.54 11.84 1.56
N LEU A 60 0.99 11.42 2.70
CA LEU A 60 0.07 10.28 2.77
C LEU A 60 -1.22 10.54 1.99
N LEU A 61 -1.79 11.75 2.07
CA LEU A 61 -3.00 12.10 1.35
C LEU A 61 -2.81 12.08 -0.17
N ARG A 62 -1.66 12.56 -0.67
CA ARG A 62 -1.35 12.51 -2.11
C ARG A 62 -1.23 11.07 -2.59
N ASN A 63 -0.50 10.24 -1.85
CA ASN A 63 -0.35 8.82 -2.16
C ASN A 63 -1.70 8.07 -2.07
N PHE A 64 -2.51 8.35 -1.03
CA PHE A 64 -3.86 7.78 -0.87
C PHE A 64 -4.72 8.07 -2.10
N ASN A 65 -4.80 9.34 -2.52
CA ASN A 65 -5.63 9.73 -3.66
C ASN A 65 -5.12 9.15 -4.98
N LEU A 66 -3.81 9.20 -5.23
CA LEU A 66 -3.23 8.64 -6.45
C LEU A 66 -3.45 7.15 -6.54
N PHE A 67 -3.18 6.41 -5.46
CA PHE A 67 -3.37 4.97 -5.41
C PHE A 67 -4.85 4.60 -5.56
N ARG A 68 -5.76 5.35 -4.91
CA ARG A 68 -7.21 5.15 -5.07
C ARG A 68 -7.66 5.33 -6.52
N LEU A 69 -7.19 6.38 -7.20
CA LEU A 69 -7.59 6.69 -8.58
C LEU A 69 -6.97 5.73 -9.59
N GLU A 70 -5.73 5.30 -9.36
CA GLU A 70 -5.07 4.28 -10.17
C GLU A 70 -5.79 2.93 -10.05
N SER A 71 -6.11 2.49 -8.83
CA SER A 71 -6.88 1.26 -8.64
C SER A 71 -8.29 1.38 -9.23
N THR A 72 -8.88 2.58 -9.21
CA THR A 72 -10.18 2.85 -9.86
C THR A 72 -10.11 2.63 -11.37
N TYR A 73 -9.01 3.04 -12.01
CA TYR A 73 -8.77 2.79 -13.43
C TYR A 73 -8.73 1.28 -13.72
N GLU A 74 -7.98 0.51 -12.94
CA GLU A 74 -7.91 -0.95 -13.11
C GLU A 74 -9.28 -1.63 -12.94
N ILE A 75 -10.03 -1.24 -11.91
CA ILE A 75 -11.38 -1.77 -11.65
C ILE A 75 -12.32 -1.45 -12.82
N ARG A 76 -12.21 -0.25 -13.39
CA ARG A 76 -12.98 0.14 -14.58
C ARG A 76 -12.66 -0.75 -15.78
N GLU A 77 -11.39 -1.12 -15.98
CA GLU A 77 -11.01 -2.04 -17.07
C GLU A 77 -11.53 -3.46 -16.82
N ASP A 78 -11.43 -3.97 -15.60
CA ASP A 78 -12.00 -5.28 -15.23
C ASP A 78 -13.52 -5.34 -15.47
N ILE A 79 -14.24 -4.26 -15.16
CA ILE A 79 -15.68 -4.13 -15.42
C ILE A 79 -15.97 -4.14 -16.93
N GLN A 80 -15.19 -3.42 -17.72
CA GLN A 80 -15.32 -3.35 -19.19
C GLN A 80 -15.00 -4.69 -19.86
N GLU A 81 -14.08 -5.47 -19.30
CA GLU A 81 -13.78 -6.83 -19.77
C GLU A 81 -14.89 -7.81 -19.38
N ALA A 82 -15.38 -7.75 -18.14
CA ALA A 82 -16.27 -8.77 -17.58
C ALA A 82 -17.73 -8.66 -18.05
N ILE A 83 -18.29 -7.44 -18.12
CA ILE A 83 -19.73 -7.23 -18.38
C ILE A 83 -20.18 -7.69 -19.77
N PRO A 84 -19.48 -7.35 -20.88
CA PRO A 84 -19.95 -7.69 -22.23
C PRO A 84 -20.21 -9.18 -22.44
N HIS A 85 -19.45 -10.04 -21.75
CA HIS A 85 -19.60 -11.49 -21.83
C HIS A 85 -20.88 -12.04 -21.19
N LEU A 86 -21.54 -11.28 -20.31
CA LEU A 86 -22.83 -11.67 -19.71
C LEU A 86 -24.01 -11.54 -20.68
N LEU A 87 -23.85 -10.75 -21.75
CA LEU A 87 -24.85 -10.54 -22.80
C LEU A 87 -26.23 -10.15 -22.24
N ALA A 88 -26.26 -9.14 -21.37
CA ALA A 88 -27.48 -8.66 -20.73
C ALA A 88 -28.57 -8.30 -21.77
N TYR A 89 -29.83 -8.59 -21.45
CA TYR A 89 -31.00 -8.23 -22.26
C TYR A 89 -32.22 -8.04 -21.37
N ILE A 90 -33.25 -7.37 -21.89
CA ILE A 90 -34.55 -7.28 -21.23
C ILE A 90 -35.40 -8.49 -21.61
N ASN A 91 -35.88 -9.25 -20.63
CA ASN A 91 -36.73 -10.41 -20.86
C ASN A 91 -38.18 -9.98 -21.19
N ILE A 92 -39.05 -10.96 -21.42
CA ILE A 92 -40.47 -10.73 -21.74
C ILE A 92 -41.25 -10.02 -20.63
N ASP A 93 -40.77 -10.12 -19.38
CA ASP A 93 -41.39 -9.53 -18.19
C ASP A 93 -40.88 -8.09 -17.94
N GLY A 94 -39.95 -7.59 -18.77
CA GLY A 94 -39.34 -6.27 -18.61
C GLY A 94 -38.16 -6.24 -17.63
N GLU A 95 -37.71 -7.41 -17.13
CA GLU A 95 -36.60 -7.53 -16.19
C GLU A 95 -35.27 -7.77 -16.92
N THR A 96 -34.16 -7.39 -16.29
CA THR A 96 -32.84 -7.68 -16.84
C THR A 96 -32.49 -9.15 -16.64
N ALA A 97 -32.17 -9.83 -17.74
CA ALA A 97 -31.71 -11.21 -17.76
C ALA A 97 -30.36 -11.34 -18.48
N PHE A 98 -29.68 -12.47 -18.24
CA PHE A 98 -28.36 -12.76 -18.79
C PHE A 98 -28.39 -14.09 -19.53
N ARG A 99 -27.78 -14.11 -20.72
CA ARG A 99 -27.71 -15.28 -21.62
C ARG A 99 -26.28 -15.73 -21.90
N GLY A 100 -25.31 -14.86 -21.62
CA GLY A 100 -23.88 -15.16 -21.68
C GLY A 100 -23.33 -15.60 -20.33
N TRP A 101 -22.01 -15.72 -20.27
CA TRP A 101 -21.28 -16.06 -19.05
C TRP A 101 -19.97 -15.29 -19.01
N SER A 102 -19.58 -14.84 -17.84
CA SER A 102 -18.29 -14.20 -17.59
C SER A 102 -17.51 -15.01 -16.57
N ARG A 103 -16.21 -15.22 -16.79
CA ARG A 103 -15.34 -15.91 -15.80
C ARG A 103 -15.27 -15.14 -14.48
N MET A 104 -15.37 -13.81 -14.54
CA MET A 104 -15.17 -12.88 -13.42
C MET A 104 -16.49 -12.33 -12.86
N GLY A 105 -17.61 -12.44 -13.59
CA GLY A 105 -18.91 -11.94 -13.16
C GLY A 105 -19.99 -13.02 -13.18
N VAL A 106 -20.84 -13.06 -12.15
CA VAL A 106 -21.96 -14.00 -11.99
C VAL A 106 -23.26 -13.25 -11.71
N PRO A 107 -24.39 -13.64 -12.31
CA PRO A 107 -25.71 -13.09 -11.94
C PRO A 107 -26.07 -13.38 -10.48
N ILE A 108 -26.56 -12.36 -9.79
CA ILE A 108 -27.06 -12.48 -8.41
C ILE A 108 -28.45 -13.10 -8.44
N LYS A 109 -28.67 -14.12 -7.60
CA LYS A 109 -30.00 -14.70 -7.36
C LYS A 109 -30.76 -13.95 -6.27
N GLN A 110 -30.05 -13.54 -5.23
CA GLN A 110 -30.63 -12.78 -4.12
C GLN A 110 -29.57 -11.88 -3.50
N PHE A 111 -29.97 -10.65 -3.19
CA PHE A 111 -29.20 -9.73 -2.37
C PHE A 111 -30.09 -9.23 -1.23
N ARG A 112 -29.55 -9.15 -0.02
CA ARG A 112 -30.23 -8.51 1.11
C ARG A 112 -29.24 -7.89 2.08
N ILE A 113 -29.58 -6.72 2.62
CA ILE A 113 -28.88 -6.18 3.78
C ILE A 113 -29.26 -7.04 5.00
N ALA A 114 -28.26 -7.52 5.72
CA ALA A 114 -28.44 -8.41 6.87
C ALA A 114 -28.45 -7.62 8.18
N GLU A 115 -27.49 -6.72 8.39
CA GLU A 115 -27.37 -5.91 9.60
C GLU A 115 -26.80 -4.53 9.30
N VAL A 116 -27.37 -3.50 9.95
CA VAL A 116 -26.82 -2.15 10.00
C VAL A 116 -26.62 -1.78 11.46
N LYS A 117 -25.37 -1.61 11.88
CA LYS A 117 -25.04 -1.25 13.27
C LYS A 117 -25.14 0.26 13.48
N GLN A 118 -25.46 0.64 14.71
CA GLN A 118 -25.48 2.05 15.10
C GLN A 118 -24.10 2.70 14.90
N PRO A 119 -24.04 3.99 14.53
CA PRO A 119 -22.78 4.74 14.45
C PRO A 119 -22.00 4.71 15.76
N ASN A 120 -20.67 4.74 15.66
CA ASN A 120 -19.82 4.97 16.82
C ASN A 120 -20.00 6.41 17.34
N ILE A 121 -19.64 6.64 18.61
CA ILE A 121 -19.69 7.98 19.20
C ILE A 121 -18.81 8.94 18.40
N GLY A 122 -19.40 10.01 17.87
CA GLY A 122 -18.70 11.02 17.08
C GLY A 122 -18.71 10.76 15.56
N GLU A 123 -19.17 9.59 15.11
CA GLU A 123 -19.36 9.28 13.69
C GLU A 123 -20.82 9.44 13.28
N VAL A 124 -21.05 9.80 12.02
CA VAL A 124 -22.39 9.87 11.42
C VAL A 124 -22.76 8.62 10.64
N LYS A 125 -21.75 7.95 10.08
CA LYS A 125 -21.89 6.70 9.33
C LYS A 125 -22.08 5.51 10.28
N PRO A 126 -22.79 4.45 9.87
CA PRO A 126 -22.94 3.25 10.68
C PRO A 126 -21.58 2.60 10.99
N ALA A 127 -21.46 1.94 12.16
CA ALA A 127 -20.21 1.28 12.53
C ALA A 127 -19.91 0.04 11.66
N SER A 128 -20.94 -0.60 11.12
CA SER A 128 -20.82 -1.75 10.22
C SER A 128 -22.10 -1.93 9.43
N VAL A 129 -21.97 -2.35 8.18
CA VAL A 129 -23.08 -2.75 7.30
C VAL A 129 -22.72 -4.09 6.69
N THR A 130 -23.56 -5.10 6.91
CA THR A 130 -23.37 -6.44 6.35
C THR A 130 -24.52 -6.80 5.43
N ALA A 131 -24.23 -7.55 4.38
CA ALA A 131 -25.20 -8.03 3.41
C ALA A 131 -24.93 -9.49 3.04
N GLU A 132 -25.96 -10.18 2.57
CA GLU A 132 -25.86 -11.54 2.06
C GLU A 132 -26.16 -11.55 0.56
N VAL A 133 -25.27 -12.19 -0.20
CA VAL A 133 -25.35 -12.32 -1.65
C VAL A 133 -25.39 -13.80 -2.01
N THR A 134 -26.46 -14.23 -2.65
CA THR A 134 -26.61 -15.60 -3.15
C THR A 134 -26.43 -15.64 -4.66
N TYR A 135 -25.57 -16.53 -5.15
CA TYR A 135 -25.35 -16.76 -6.58
C TYR A 135 -25.20 -18.26 -6.88
N SER A 136 -25.28 -18.59 -8.16
CA SER A 136 -25.21 -19.97 -8.66
C SER A 136 -24.00 -20.14 -9.57
N ILE A 137 -23.19 -21.16 -9.32
CA ILE A 137 -22.03 -21.49 -10.17
C ILE A 137 -22.32 -22.64 -11.15
N SER A 138 -23.57 -23.10 -11.20
CA SER A 138 -24.06 -24.19 -12.04
C SER A 138 -23.76 -24.01 -13.54
N SER A 139 -23.79 -22.78 -14.05
CA SER A 139 -23.52 -22.50 -15.47
C SER A 139 -22.04 -22.59 -15.85
N TYR A 140 -21.12 -22.62 -14.88
CA TYR A 140 -19.68 -22.59 -15.12
C TYR A 140 -19.05 -23.97 -15.28
N ARG A 141 -17.92 -24.00 -15.99
CA ARG A 141 -17.05 -25.19 -16.08
C ARG A 141 -16.33 -25.43 -14.74
N SER A 142 -15.92 -26.67 -14.48
CA SER A 142 -15.31 -27.09 -13.21
C SER A 142 -14.16 -26.18 -12.74
N HIS A 143 -13.21 -25.83 -13.62
CA HIS A 143 -12.10 -24.95 -13.25
C HIS A 143 -12.55 -23.55 -12.82
N ILE A 144 -13.58 -22.98 -13.46
CA ILE A 144 -14.15 -21.67 -13.08
C ILE A 144 -14.92 -21.79 -11.76
N ARG A 145 -15.67 -22.89 -11.55
CA ARG A 145 -16.33 -23.17 -10.27
C ARG A 145 -15.30 -23.20 -9.14
N SER A 146 -14.19 -23.90 -9.34
CA SER A 146 -13.08 -23.94 -8.38
C SER A 146 -12.46 -22.56 -8.10
N GLU A 147 -12.42 -21.65 -9.09
CA GLU A 147 -11.96 -20.27 -8.87
C GLU A 147 -12.94 -19.47 -7.99
N TRP A 148 -14.25 -19.64 -8.18
CA TRP A 148 -15.26 -19.00 -7.32
C TRP A 148 -15.32 -19.62 -5.93
N ASP A 149 -15.09 -20.93 -5.81
CA ASP A 149 -14.98 -21.63 -4.53
C ASP A 149 -13.67 -21.29 -3.79
N ALA A 150 -12.69 -20.70 -4.47
CA ALA A 150 -11.40 -20.29 -3.90
C ALA A 150 -11.39 -18.85 -3.36
N LEU A 151 -12.53 -18.14 -3.41
CA LEU A 151 -12.70 -16.85 -2.74
C LEU A 151 -12.43 -16.99 -1.25
N LYS A 152 -11.75 -16.02 -0.64
CA LYS A 152 -11.33 -16.03 0.76
C LYS A 152 -11.93 -14.87 1.52
N GLU A 153 -11.84 -14.95 2.85
CA GLU A 153 -12.04 -13.78 3.71
C GLU A 153 -11.13 -12.64 3.26
N HIS A 154 -11.64 -11.41 3.34
CA HIS A 154 -11.01 -10.18 2.89
C HIS A 154 -10.87 -10.00 1.37
N ASP A 155 -11.30 -10.98 0.55
CA ASP A 155 -11.38 -10.76 -0.89
C ASP A 155 -12.41 -9.67 -1.18
N VAL A 156 -12.03 -8.71 -2.02
CA VAL A 156 -12.94 -7.65 -2.47
C VAL A 156 -13.74 -8.11 -3.68
N LEU A 157 -15.05 -7.88 -3.64
CA LEU A 157 -15.99 -8.12 -4.72
C LEU A 157 -16.71 -6.80 -5.09
N PHE A 158 -17.34 -6.78 -6.26
CA PHE A 158 -18.12 -5.65 -6.74
C PHE A 158 -19.56 -6.07 -7.05
N LEU A 159 -20.49 -5.33 -6.49
CA LEU A 159 -21.92 -5.41 -6.75
C LEU A 159 -22.27 -4.42 -7.85
N LEU A 160 -22.85 -4.92 -8.93
CA LEU A 160 -23.16 -4.15 -10.12
C LEU A 160 -24.67 -4.19 -10.39
N THR A 161 -25.20 -3.06 -10.84
CA THR A 161 -26.56 -2.97 -11.40
C THR A 161 -26.45 -2.74 -12.91
N ILE A 162 -26.83 -3.75 -13.68
CA ILE A 162 -26.90 -3.70 -15.13
C ILE A 162 -28.36 -3.57 -15.55
N ARG A 163 -28.69 -2.56 -16.34
CA ARG A 163 -29.98 -2.42 -17.03
C ARG A 163 -29.68 -2.06 -18.49
N PRO A 164 -29.84 -3.00 -19.43
CA PRO A 164 -29.60 -2.74 -20.85
C PRO A 164 -30.74 -1.86 -21.39
N SER A 165 -30.64 -0.56 -21.14
CA SER A 165 -31.64 0.44 -21.53
C SER A 165 -31.24 1.22 -22.79
N PHE A 166 -30.04 0.99 -23.33
CA PHE A 166 -29.54 1.68 -24.50
C PHE A 166 -29.70 0.81 -25.75
N GLU A 167 -30.63 1.19 -26.63
CA GLU A 167 -30.80 0.61 -27.96
C GLU A 167 -30.48 1.69 -29.01
N PRO A 168 -29.27 1.69 -29.60
CA PRO A 168 -28.91 2.69 -30.61
C PRO A 168 -29.75 2.48 -31.88
N LEU A 169 -30.34 3.55 -32.41
CA LEU A 169 -31.11 3.51 -33.67
C LEU A 169 -30.20 3.67 -34.89
N SER A 170 -28.96 4.12 -34.70
CA SER A 170 -27.94 4.30 -35.74
C SER A 170 -26.52 4.04 -35.23
N THR A 171 -25.60 3.73 -36.15
CA THR A 171 -24.17 3.58 -35.86
C THR A 171 -23.54 4.87 -35.32
N GLU A 172 -24.08 6.04 -35.68
CA GLU A 172 -23.60 7.33 -35.15
C GLU A 172 -23.97 7.53 -33.68
N GLU A 173 -25.18 7.13 -33.28
CA GLU A 173 -25.62 7.15 -31.88
C GLU A 173 -24.81 6.15 -31.03
N GLU A 174 -24.56 4.97 -31.57
CA GLU A 174 -23.72 3.96 -30.94
C GLU A 174 -22.29 4.48 -30.70
N ASN A 175 -21.70 5.20 -31.66
CA ASN A 175 -20.36 5.77 -31.51
C ASN A 175 -20.28 6.91 -30.48
N LYS A 176 -21.37 7.67 -30.29
CA LYS A 176 -21.44 8.76 -29.29
C LYS A 176 -21.77 8.27 -27.88
N ALA A 177 -22.28 7.05 -27.74
CA ALA A 177 -22.66 6.52 -26.44
C ALA A 177 -21.45 6.33 -25.52
N SER A 178 -21.60 6.73 -24.27
CA SER A 178 -20.61 6.52 -23.22
C SER A 178 -20.47 5.03 -22.91
N VAL A 179 -19.31 4.64 -22.34
CA VAL A 179 -19.05 3.26 -21.94
C VAL A 179 -20.12 2.72 -20.98
N PRO A 180 -20.56 3.43 -19.91
CA PRO A 180 -21.62 2.95 -19.03
C PRO A 180 -22.94 2.68 -19.77
N GLN A 181 -23.31 3.55 -20.71
CA GLN A 181 -24.52 3.38 -21.51
C GLN A 181 -24.46 2.12 -22.37
N LYS A 182 -23.32 1.88 -23.04
CA LYS A 182 -23.12 0.65 -23.84
C LYS A 182 -23.18 -0.62 -23.00
N LEU A 183 -22.65 -0.56 -21.78
CA LEU A 183 -22.69 -1.68 -20.84
C LEU A 183 -24.04 -1.83 -20.13
N GLY A 184 -24.92 -0.82 -20.20
CA GLY A 184 -26.11 -0.73 -19.37
C GLY A 184 -25.78 -0.61 -17.88
N LEU A 185 -24.58 -0.16 -17.50
CA LEU A 185 -24.15 -0.11 -16.11
C LEU A 185 -24.69 1.14 -15.41
N GLN A 186 -25.38 0.94 -14.29
CA GLN A 186 -26.01 2.02 -13.52
C GLN A 186 -25.35 2.27 -12.18
N TYR A 187 -25.05 1.21 -11.41
CA TYR A 187 -24.46 1.34 -10.08
C TYR A 187 -23.30 0.37 -9.90
N VAL A 188 -22.28 0.83 -9.18
CA VAL A 188 -21.15 0.01 -8.74
C VAL A 188 -20.90 0.21 -7.26
N ARG A 189 -20.91 -0.85 -6.46
CA ARG A 189 -20.51 -0.81 -5.05
C ARG A 189 -19.51 -1.91 -4.76
N GLY A 190 -18.44 -1.58 -4.04
CA GLY A 190 -17.51 -2.59 -3.55
C GLY A 190 -17.98 -3.19 -2.23
N CYS A 191 -17.59 -4.44 -2.00
CA CYS A 191 -17.82 -5.16 -0.76
C CYS A 191 -16.64 -6.10 -0.46
N GLU A 192 -16.53 -6.53 0.78
CA GLU A 192 -15.47 -7.43 1.24
C GLU A 192 -16.07 -8.72 1.79
N VAL A 193 -15.53 -9.87 1.41
CA VAL A 193 -15.98 -11.16 1.89
C VAL A 193 -15.68 -11.32 3.38
N ILE A 194 -16.71 -11.60 4.17
CA ILE A 194 -16.59 -12.01 5.57
C ILE A 194 -16.57 -13.54 5.65
N GLU A 195 -17.59 -14.18 5.09
CA GLU A 195 -17.70 -15.63 5.09
C GLU A 195 -18.48 -16.14 3.87
N ILE A 196 -18.27 -17.41 3.53
CA ILE A 196 -18.93 -18.09 2.41
C ILE A 196 -19.56 -19.37 2.93
N ARG A 197 -20.82 -19.61 2.55
CA ARG A 197 -21.55 -20.85 2.85
C ARG A 197 -21.98 -21.55 1.56
N ASP A 198 -21.95 -22.87 1.60
CA ASP A 198 -22.43 -23.73 0.53
C ASP A 198 -23.97 -23.86 0.54
N GLU A 199 -24.53 -24.69 -0.35
CA GLU A 199 -25.97 -24.85 -0.51
C GLU A 199 -26.65 -25.49 0.72
N GLU A 200 -25.92 -26.29 1.51
CA GLU A 200 -26.42 -26.87 2.76
C GLU A 200 -26.23 -25.91 3.96
N GLY A 201 -25.65 -24.72 3.75
CA GLY A 201 -25.33 -23.75 4.79
C GLY A 201 -24.02 -24.05 5.52
N THR A 202 -23.20 -24.96 5.01
CA THR A 202 -21.89 -25.28 5.57
C THR A 202 -20.89 -24.19 5.21
N LEU A 203 -20.15 -23.71 6.20
CA LEU A 203 -19.13 -22.69 6.02
C LEU A 203 -17.93 -23.24 5.23
N MET A 204 -17.56 -22.53 4.16
CA MET A 204 -16.47 -22.91 3.24
C MET A 204 -15.13 -22.29 3.63
N ASN A 205 -15.16 -21.09 4.22
CA ASN A 205 -13.96 -20.35 4.62
C ASN A 205 -13.93 -20.21 6.13
N ASP A 206 -13.01 -20.91 6.79
CA ASP A 206 -12.80 -20.73 8.22
C ASP A 206 -11.37 -20.31 8.55
N PHE A 207 -11.17 -19.01 8.74
CA PHE A 207 -10.00 -18.47 9.43
C PHE A 207 -10.25 -18.22 10.92
N SER A 208 -11.51 -18.32 11.38
CA SER A 208 -11.85 -18.26 12.81
C SER A 208 -11.35 -19.47 13.60
N GLY A 209 -10.84 -20.49 12.90
CA GLY A 209 -10.27 -21.71 13.48
C GLY A 209 -11.33 -22.70 13.96
N LYS A 210 -12.61 -22.54 13.60
CA LYS A 210 -13.69 -23.47 14.02
C LYS A 210 -13.70 -24.75 13.19
N ILE A 211 -13.19 -24.73 11.96
CA ILE A 211 -13.00 -25.86 11.05
C ILE A 211 -11.51 -26.07 10.90
N LYS A 212 -11.03 -27.23 11.34
CA LYS A 212 -9.63 -27.60 11.13
C LYS A 212 -9.41 -27.96 9.66
N ARG A 213 -8.19 -27.78 9.17
CA ARG A 213 -7.82 -28.12 7.78
C ARG A 213 -8.09 -29.60 7.41
N GLU A 214 -8.11 -30.48 8.40
CA GLU A 214 -8.46 -31.91 8.30
C GLU A 214 -9.97 -32.15 8.07
N ASP A 215 -10.82 -31.21 8.45
CA ASP A 215 -12.29 -31.28 8.32
C ASP A 215 -12.80 -30.55 7.06
N TRP A 216 -11.91 -30.02 6.22
CA TRP A 216 -12.28 -29.34 4.97
C TRP A 216 -12.95 -30.35 4.03
N LYS A 217 -14.25 -30.15 3.78
CA LYS A 217 -15.02 -30.92 2.80
C LYS A 217 -15.20 -30.10 1.52
N PRO A 218 -15.25 -30.74 0.35
CA PRO A 218 -15.61 -30.04 -0.88
C PRO A 218 -17.01 -29.42 -0.70
N PRO A 219 -17.23 -28.18 -1.19
CA PRO A 219 -18.50 -27.51 -1.02
C PRO A 219 -19.61 -28.26 -1.74
N LYS A 220 -20.76 -28.36 -1.09
CA LYS A 220 -21.90 -29.09 -1.64
C LYS A 220 -22.84 -28.19 -2.41
N GLY A 221 -23.47 -28.79 -3.42
CA GLY A 221 -24.42 -28.10 -4.28
C GLY A 221 -23.78 -27.02 -5.16
N GLU A 222 -24.63 -26.28 -5.86
CA GLU A 222 -24.23 -25.29 -6.87
C GLU A 222 -24.53 -23.85 -6.46
N LEU A 223 -25.18 -23.66 -5.31
CA LEU A 223 -25.43 -22.36 -4.71
C LEU A 223 -24.34 -21.97 -3.71
N ARG A 224 -24.02 -20.68 -3.69
CA ARG A 224 -23.15 -20.06 -2.69
C ARG A 224 -23.87 -18.86 -2.10
N THR A 225 -23.80 -18.73 -0.79
CA THR A 225 -24.24 -17.52 -0.08
C THR A 225 -23.02 -16.90 0.60
N VAL A 226 -22.71 -15.66 0.21
CA VAL A 226 -21.56 -14.92 0.72
C VAL A 226 -22.08 -13.79 1.60
N THR A 227 -21.59 -13.76 2.84
CA THR A 227 -21.79 -12.62 3.73
C THR A 227 -20.67 -11.63 3.47
N VAL A 228 -21.02 -10.39 3.15
CA VAL A 228 -20.08 -9.33 2.79
C VAL A 228 -20.22 -8.12 3.70
N ALA A 229 -19.10 -7.44 3.97
CA ALA A 229 -19.07 -6.10 4.52
C ALA A 229 -19.22 -5.07 3.40
N LEU A 230 -20.13 -4.12 3.59
CA LEU A 230 -20.30 -2.97 2.70
C LEU A 230 -19.58 -1.75 3.27
N ASP A 231 -19.17 -0.83 2.40
CA ASP A 231 -18.56 0.44 2.83
C ASP A 231 -19.61 1.32 3.54
N THR A 232 -19.32 1.63 4.80
CA THR A 232 -20.25 2.35 5.67
C THR A 232 -20.40 3.82 5.27
N ALA A 233 -19.35 4.43 4.72
CA ALA A 233 -19.41 5.81 4.24
C ALA A 233 -20.28 5.88 2.98
N GLN A 234 -20.08 4.96 2.03
CA GLN A 234 -20.89 4.87 0.82
C GLN A 234 -22.36 4.57 1.14
N TYR A 235 -22.62 3.65 2.07
CA TYR A 235 -23.99 3.36 2.53
C TYR A 235 -24.70 4.59 3.12
N HIS A 236 -24.00 5.33 3.99
CA HIS A 236 -24.55 6.56 4.54
C HIS A 236 -24.81 7.62 3.45
N MET A 237 -23.92 7.76 2.47
CA MET A 237 -24.12 8.66 1.33
C MET A 237 -25.33 8.25 0.48
N ASP A 238 -25.51 6.96 0.20
CA ASP A 238 -26.62 6.45 -0.60
C ASP A 238 -27.97 6.68 0.10
N VAL A 239 -28.05 6.36 1.40
CA VAL A 239 -29.27 6.57 2.21
C VAL A 239 -29.64 8.06 2.29
N ASN A 240 -28.66 8.95 2.46
CA ASN A 240 -28.90 10.39 2.47
C ASN A 240 -29.36 10.90 1.10
N ASN A 241 -28.80 10.38 0.01
CA ASN A 241 -29.21 10.75 -1.33
C ASN A 241 -30.67 10.33 -1.62
N ILE A 242 -31.10 9.17 -1.10
CA ILE A 242 -32.51 8.73 -1.15
C ILE A 242 -33.39 9.70 -0.36
N ALA A 243 -33.00 10.04 0.88
CA ALA A 243 -33.79 10.90 1.75
C ALA A 243 -33.92 12.35 1.24
N GLU A 244 -32.83 12.92 0.71
CA GLU A 244 -32.78 14.32 0.27
C GLU A 244 -33.30 14.53 -1.16
N LYS A 245 -32.99 13.60 -2.07
CA LYS A 245 -33.27 13.76 -3.51
C LYS A 245 -34.33 12.82 -4.04
N GLY A 246 -34.88 11.93 -3.20
CA GLY A 246 -35.83 10.90 -3.64
C GLY A 246 -35.21 9.90 -4.60
N GLY A 247 -33.91 9.61 -4.45
CA GLY A 247 -33.20 8.64 -5.28
C GLY A 247 -33.74 7.21 -5.15
N GLU A 248 -33.42 6.37 -6.12
CA GLU A 248 -33.72 4.93 -6.08
C GLU A 248 -32.90 4.23 -4.97
N ASP A 249 -33.49 3.18 -4.36
CA ASP A 249 -32.77 2.31 -3.44
C ASP A 249 -31.79 1.40 -4.19
N VAL A 250 -30.54 1.84 -4.30
CA VAL A 250 -29.42 1.13 -4.93
C VAL A 250 -29.27 -0.31 -4.42
N TYR A 251 -29.56 -0.57 -3.15
CA TYR A 251 -29.37 -1.89 -2.54
C TYR A 251 -30.44 -2.90 -2.98
N GLY A 252 -31.54 -2.44 -3.57
CA GLY A 252 -32.56 -3.29 -4.18
C GLY A 252 -32.29 -3.65 -5.65
N THR A 253 -31.26 -3.08 -6.29
CA THR A 253 -31.10 -3.15 -7.75
C THR A 253 -29.98 -4.07 -8.25
N PHE A 254 -29.09 -4.54 -7.37
CA PHE A 254 -27.93 -5.33 -7.78
C PHE A 254 -28.33 -6.65 -8.43
N ASN A 255 -27.74 -6.94 -9.59
CA ASN A 255 -28.03 -8.15 -10.36
C ASN A 255 -26.79 -8.86 -10.89
N VAL A 256 -25.59 -8.32 -10.70
CA VAL A 256 -24.32 -8.97 -11.01
C VAL A 256 -23.33 -8.81 -9.86
N LEU A 257 -22.67 -9.91 -9.51
CA LEU A 257 -21.54 -9.94 -8.58
C LEU A 257 -20.27 -10.20 -9.40
N MET A 258 -19.26 -9.36 -9.24
CA MET A 258 -17.99 -9.45 -9.94
C MET A 258 -16.84 -9.65 -8.94
N ARG A 259 -15.97 -10.63 -9.22
CA ARG A 259 -14.70 -10.82 -8.51
C ARG A 259 -13.54 -10.25 -9.35
N ARG A 260 -12.40 -10.00 -8.71
CA ARG A 260 -11.16 -9.59 -9.38
C ARG A 260 -10.08 -10.67 -9.28
N LYS A 261 -8.97 -10.49 -9.98
CA LYS A 261 -7.80 -11.37 -9.85
C LYS A 261 -7.14 -11.12 -8.48
N PRO A 262 -6.87 -12.16 -7.67
CA PRO A 262 -6.37 -11.97 -6.30
C PRO A 262 -5.08 -11.13 -6.18
N LYS A 263 -4.18 -11.20 -7.19
CA LYS A 263 -2.92 -10.45 -7.18
C LYS A 263 -3.08 -8.93 -7.35
N GLU A 264 -4.22 -8.51 -7.91
CA GLU A 264 -4.53 -7.11 -8.23
C GLU A 264 -5.62 -6.56 -7.29
N ASN A 265 -6.05 -7.36 -6.29
CA ASN A 265 -7.22 -7.09 -5.46
C ASN A 265 -6.88 -6.69 -4.01
N ASN A 266 -5.70 -6.11 -3.78
CA ASN A 266 -5.24 -5.67 -2.46
C ASN A 266 -5.44 -4.16 -2.20
N PHE A 267 -6.03 -3.42 -3.15
CA PHE A 267 -6.10 -1.96 -3.09
C PHE A 267 -6.80 -1.44 -1.83
N LYS A 268 -7.90 -2.07 -1.42
CA LYS A 268 -8.68 -1.66 -0.24
C LYS A 268 -7.85 -1.76 1.04
N ALA A 269 -7.12 -2.87 1.23
CA ALA A 269 -6.27 -3.06 2.41
C ALA A 269 -5.14 -2.04 2.47
N ILE A 270 -4.57 -1.66 1.32
CA ILE A 270 -3.55 -0.60 1.24
C ILE A 270 -4.17 0.76 1.58
N LEU A 271 -5.33 1.09 1.02
CA LEU A 271 -6.02 2.35 1.32
C LEU A 271 -6.43 2.45 2.80
N GLU A 272 -6.89 1.35 3.40
CA GLU A 272 -7.14 1.29 4.84
C GLU A 272 -5.88 1.54 5.65
N SER A 273 -4.79 0.85 5.32
CA SER A 273 -3.51 1.02 6.02
C SER A 273 -3.03 2.47 5.96
N ILE A 274 -3.14 3.12 4.79
CA ILE A 274 -2.79 4.53 4.63
C ILE A 274 -3.72 5.43 5.46
N ARG A 275 -5.04 5.19 5.44
CA ARG A 275 -6.01 5.95 6.25
C ARG A 275 -5.74 5.80 7.75
N ASP A 276 -5.44 4.60 8.20
CA ASP A 276 -5.13 4.31 9.60
C ASP A 276 -3.83 5.01 10.02
N LEU A 277 -2.79 4.97 9.18
CA LEU A 277 -1.57 5.75 9.38
C LEU A 277 -1.86 7.25 9.51
N MET A 278 -2.76 7.80 8.69
CA MET A 278 -3.15 9.21 8.78
C MET A 278 -3.93 9.56 10.06
N ASN A 279 -4.46 8.56 10.77
CA ASN A 279 -5.14 8.73 12.04
C ASN A 279 -4.18 8.66 13.26
N GLU A 280 -2.98 8.13 13.08
CA GLU A 280 -1.94 7.93 14.10
C GLU A 280 -1.03 9.15 14.30
N TYR A 281 -0.36 9.20 15.46
CA TYR A 281 0.61 10.24 15.79
C TYR A 281 2.05 9.69 15.74
N CYS A 282 2.96 10.43 15.11
CA CYS A 282 4.41 10.13 15.07
C CYS A 282 4.78 8.82 14.33
N ILE A 283 4.63 8.83 13.01
CA ILE A 283 4.89 7.67 12.13
C ILE A 283 6.40 7.48 11.86
N VAL A 284 7.21 8.54 12.00
CA VAL A 284 8.60 8.57 11.50
C VAL A 284 9.56 9.05 12.59
N PRO A 285 10.77 8.45 12.71
CA PRO A 285 11.81 8.97 13.61
C PRO A 285 12.16 10.43 13.30
N LYS A 286 12.36 11.25 14.34
CA LYS A 286 12.63 12.70 14.20
C LYS A 286 13.82 13.03 13.30
N TRP A 287 14.85 12.18 13.29
CA TRP A 287 16.04 12.38 12.45
C TRP A 287 15.76 12.14 10.95
N LEU A 288 14.70 11.40 10.61
CA LEU A 288 14.31 11.08 9.24
C LEU A 288 13.22 12.02 8.71
N GLU A 289 12.46 12.68 9.59
CA GLU A 289 11.28 13.47 9.23
C GLU A 289 11.55 14.52 8.14
N ASN A 290 12.55 15.36 8.31
CA ASN A 290 12.87 16.41 7.34
C ASN A 290 13.33 15.84 6.00
N ILE A 291 14.19 14.82 6.03
CA ILE A 291 14.71 14.16 4.82
C ILE A 291 13.58 13.48 4.06
N PHE A 292 12.68 12.80 4.78
CA PHE A 292 11.50 12.16 4.21
C PHE A 292 10.57 13.17 3.52
N LEU A 293 10.39 14.35 4.11
CA LEU A 293 9.59 15.43 3.53
C LEU A 293 10.33 16.22 2.44
N GLY A 294 11.60 15.90 2.17
CA GLY A 294 12.43 16.55 1.16
C GLY A 294 13.03 17.89 1.56
N TYR A 295 13.04 18.20 2.87
CA TYR A 295 13.58 19.42 3.43
C TYR A 295 14.92 19.20 4.13
N GLY A 296 15.70 20.28 4.26
CA GLY A 296 16.95 20.26 5.00
C GLY A 296 18.11 19.59 4.26
N ASP A 297 19.10 19.14 5.03
CA ASP A 297 20.30 18.49 4.51
C ASP A 297 20.03 16.99 4.27
N PRO A 298 20.16 16.47 3.04
CA PRO A 298 19.95 15.06 2.74
C PRO A 298 20.97 14.15 3.44
N SER A 299 22.14 14.67 3.85
CA SER A 299 23.17 13.93 4.57
C SER A 299 22.98 13.91 6.10
N ALA A 300 21.94 14.55 6.63
CA ALA A 300 21.73 14.64 8.08
C ALA A 300 21.49 13.28 8.76
N ALA A 301 20.96 12.29 8.03
CA ALA A 301 20.79 10.91 8.51
C ALA A 301 21.98 9.99 8.18
N GLN A 302 23.05 10.53 7.60
CA GLN A 302 24.30 9.77 7.46
C GLN A 302 24.83 9.46 8.85
N TRP A 303 25.27 8.22 9.08
CA TRP A 303 25.66 7.73 10.40
C TRP A 303 26.75 8.59 11.09
N THR A 304 27.61 9.24 10.32
CA THR A 304 28.65 10.19 10.77
C THR A 304 28.10 11.48 11.37
N ASN A 305 26.89 11.87 10.97
CA ASN A 305 26.19 13.07 11.42
C ASN A 305 25.17 12.78 12.52
N MET A 306 24.97 11.50 12.88
CA MET A 306 24.03 11.09 13.93
C MET A 306 24.63 11.33 15.32
N PRO A 307 23.83 11.81 16.30
CA PRO A 307 24.33 12.18 17.63
C PRO A 307 24.84 10.96 18.43
N ASP A 308 24.24 9.79 18.25
CA ASP A 308 24.51 8.57 19.01
C ASP A 308 25.48 7.63 18.28
N LEU A 309 26.59 8.19 17.76
CA LEU A 309 27.61 7.40 17.07
C LEU A 309 28.32 6.44 18.03
N LEU A 310 28.32 5.14 17.69
CA LEU A 310 29.09 4.13 18.42
C LEU A 310 30.59 4.38 18.28
N GLU A 311 31.31 4.48 19.40
CA GLU A 311 32.78 4.65 19.36
C GLU A 311 33.50 3.35 18.98
N THR A 312 32.94 2.20 19.32
CA THR A 312 33.51 0.89 19.02
C THR A 312 32.42 -0.03 18.48
N VAL A 313 32.71 -0.69 17.36
CA VAL A 313 31.81 -1.66 16.73
C VAL A 313 32.50 -3.01 16.65
N ASP A 314 31.80 -4.05 17.09
CA ASP A 314 32.25 -5.44 16.96
C ASP A 314 31.83 -5.99 15.60
N PHE A 315 32.81 -6.17 14.70
CA PHE A 315 32.58 -6.67 13.35
C PHE A 315 32.55 -8.21 13.30
N LYS A 316 32.75 -8.91 14.43
CA LYS A 316 32.64 -10.37 14.54
C LYS A 316 33.40 -11.09 13.41
N ASP A 317 32.69 -11.85 12.59
CA ASP A 317 33.20 -12.65 11.47
C ASP A 317 33.12 -11.94 10.10
N THR A 318 32.86 -10.63 10.07
CA THR A 318 32.82 -9.84 8.81
C THR A 318 34.14 -9.98 8.05
N PHE A 319 35.27 -9.91 8.75
CA PHE A 319 36.59 -10.06 8.13
C PHE A 319 37.17 -11.45 8.36
N LEU A 320 37.35 -12.19 7.27
CA LEU A 320 38.02 -13.50 7.25
C LEU A 320 39.44 -13.50 7.85
N ASP A 321 40.23 -12.44 7.63
CA ASP A 321 41.61 -12.32 8.08
C ASP A 321 42.04 -10.84 8.22
N ALA A 322 43.22 -10.62 8.80
CA ALA A 322 43.76 -9.27 9.00
C ALA A 322 44.05 -8.54 7.68
N ASP A 323 44.41 -9.26 6.60
CA ASP A 323 44.66 -8.66 5.29
C ASP A 323 43.36 -8.21 4.60
N HIS A 324 42.26 -8.93 4.84
CA HIS A 324 40.92 -8.56 4.40
C HIS A 324 40.48 -7.27 5.07
N LEU A 325 40.71 -7.14 6.38
CA LEU A 325 40.43 -5.92 7.11
C LEU A 325 41.29 -4.75 6.59
N LYS A 326 42.62 -4.92 6.51
CA LYS A 326 43.51 -3.87 5.96
C LYS A 326 43.11 -3.44 4.55
N GLY A 327 42.76 -4.40 3.70
CA GLY A 327 42.28 -4.14 2.35
C GLY A 327 40.95 -3.38 2.31
N SER A 328 40.09 -3.57 3.32
CA SER A 328 38.78 -2.91 3.44
C SER A 328 38.89 -1.45 3.87
N PHE A 329 39.96 -1.07 4.57
CA PHE A 329 40.20 0.30 5.05
C PHE A 329 41.50 0.86 4.46
N SER A 330 41.63 0.87 3.13
CA SER A 330 42.84 1.30 2.43
C SER A 330 43.28 2.75 2.74
N ASP A 331 42.34 3.59 3.14
CA ASP A 331 42.56 5.01 3.42
C ASP A 331 43.06 5.28 4.85
N TYR A 332 43.01 4.27 5.72
CA TYR A 332 43.45 4.37 7.12
C TYR A 332 44.75 3.62 7.35
N GLU A 333 45.51 4.07 8.34
CA GLU A 333 46.64 3.31 8.88
C GLU A 333 46.13 2.37 9.98
N VAL A 334 46.18 1.07 9.73
CA VAL A 334 45.55 0.06 10.59
C VAL A 334 46.53 -0.46 11.65
N THR A 335 46.15 -0.37 12.93
CA THR A 335 46.92 -0.90 14.07
C THR A 335 46.10 -1.93 14.85
N PHE A 336 46.74 -3.07 15.20
CA PHE A 336 46.09 -4.15 15.94
C PHE A 336 46.56 -4.18 17.39
N VAL A 337 45.61 -4.31 18.31
CA VAL A 337 45.84 -4.41 19.75
C VAL A 337 45.15 -5.64 20.33
N ASN A 338 45.73 -6.18 21.39
CA ASN A 338 45.11 -7.17 22.26
C ASN A 338 44.12 -6.51 23.23
N SER A 339 43.28 -7.29 23.91
CA SER A 339 42.36 -6.77 24.94
C SER A 339 43.04 -6.08 26.12
N ASP A 340 44.35 -6.29 26.31
CA ASP A 340 45.17 -5.61 27.33
C ASP A 340 45.81 -4.30 26.84
N GLY A 341 45.59 -3.93 25.57
CA GLY A 341 46.10 -2.71 24.95
C GLY A 341 47.52 -2.82 24.38
N THR A 342 48.15 -4.00 24.44
CA THR A 342 49.45 -4.27 23.81
C THR A 342 49.32 -4.48 22.30
N GLU A 343 50.39 -4.20 21.54
CA GLU A 343 50.43 -4.43 20.09
C GLU A 343 50.30 -5.92 19.76
N ASN A 344 49.39 -6.28 18.86
CA ASN A 344 49.20 -7.67 18.42
C ASN A 344 49.94 -7.93 17.11
N LEU A 345 51.02 -8.71 17.19
CA LEU A 345 51.84 -9.11 16.03
C LEU A 345 51.20 -10.22 15.18
N ASN A 346 50.25 -10.99 15.73
CA ASN A 346 49.56 -12.09 15.05
C ASN A 346 48.03 -11.93 15.18
N PRO A 347 47.44 -10.92 14.53
CA PRO A 347 46.01 -10.64 14.63
C PRO A 347 45.17 -11.73 13.95
N SER A 348 44.22 -12.28 14.69
CA SER A 348 43.19 -13.19 14.18
C SER A 348 41.80 -12.63 14.49
N PRO A 349 40.80 -12.93 13.64
CA PRO A 349 39.41 -12.54 13.92
C PRO A 349 38.90 -13.24 15.18
N PRO A 350 37.86 -12.68 15.84
CA PRO A 350 37.08 -11.49 15.47
C PRO A 350 37.74 -10.14 15.82
N PHE A 351 37.28 -9.08 15.13
CA PHE A 351 37.84 -7.74 15.22
C PHE A 351 36.80 -6.72 15.71
N LYS A 352 37.15 -5.95 16.74
CA LYS A 352 36.42 -4.74 17.15
C LYS A 352 37.15 -3.52 16.64
N ILE A 353 36.45 -2.66 15.92
CA ILE A 353 37.03 -1.45 15.35
C ILE A 353 36.60 -0.27 16.20
N LYS A 354 37.57 0.53 16.64
CA LYS A 354 37.32 1.82 17.27
C LYS A 354 37.26 2.90 16.19
N LEU A 355 36.07 3.47 15.98
CA LEU A 355 35.83 4.47 14.94
C LEU A 355 36.50 5.80 15.32
N PRO A 356 37.28 6.42 14.41
CA PRO A 356 37.91 7.72 14.62
C PRO A 356 36.90 8.81 15.00
N ARG A 357 37.28 9.68 15.94
CA ARG A 357 36.40 10.78 16.40
C ARG A 357 36.22 11.89 15.36
N THR A 358 37.11 11.99 14.39
CA THR A 358 37.07 12.91 13.23
C THR A 358 35.96 12.56 12.23
N LEU A 359 35.44 11.34 12.26
CA LEU A 359 34.25 10.91 11.51
C LEU A 359 32.95 11.47 12.11
N LYS A 360 32.99 12.05 13.32
CA LYS A 360 31.89 12.88 13.82
C LYS A 360 31.89 14.14 12.97
N GLY A 361 30.87 14.30 12.12
CA GLY A 361 30.74 15.43 11.21
C GLY A 361 31.11 16.74 11.92
N SER A 362 32.03 17.51 11.33
CA SER A 362 32.27 18.88 11.77
C SER A 362 30.91 19.57 11.84
N ASN A 363 30.58 20.20 12.97
CA ASN A 363 29.36 20.99 13.14
C ASN A 363 29.22 22.02 12.00
N GLY A 364 28.58 21.61 10.92
CA GLY A 364 28.32 22.36 9.71
C GLY A 364 26.87 22.79 9.69
N ALA A 365 26.41 23.41 10.77
CA ALA A 365 25.30 24.33 10.65
C ALA A 365 25.79 25.44 9.70
N LEU A 366 25.37 25.40 8.44
CA LEU A 366 25.39 26.58 7.58
C LEU A 366 24.68 27.70 8.36
N PRO A 367 25.37 28.78 8.78
CA PRO A 367 24.67 29.90 9.35
C PRO A 367 23.88 30.54 8.22
N GLY A 368 22.55 30.55 8.40
CA GLY A 368 21.66 31.29 7.52
C GLY A 368 22.14 32.72 7.35
N SER A 369 22.24 33.12 6.09
CA SER A 369 22.15 34.49 5.55
C SER A 369 22.25 35.63 6.57
N ALA A 370 23.45 36.19 6.71
CA ALA A 370 23.63 37.57 7.11
C ALA A 370 24.40 38.29 6.00
N VAL A 371 23.68 39.18 5.31
CA VAL A 371 24.16 40.11 4.30
C VAL A 371 25.39 40.87 4.80
N SER A 372 26.48 40.91 4.04
CA SER A 372 27.49 41.99 4.15
C SER A 372 28.33 42.14 2.89
N THR A 373 28.31 43.37 2.42
CA THR A 373 29.07 44.02 1.35
C THR A 373 30.60 43.94 1.47
N SER A 374 31.24 43.98 0.29
CA SER A 374 32.57 44.55 -0.03
C SER A 374 33.85 43.83 0.44
N GLY A 375 34.77 43.67 -0.52
CA GLY A 375 36.21 43.65 -0.26
C GLY A 375 36.97 42.50 -0.90
N ALA A 376 37.61 42.77 -2.04
CA ALA A 376 38.55 41.87 -2.68
C ALA A 376 39.82 41.65 -1.84
N ALA A 377 40.25 40.39 -1.73
CA ALA A 377 41.66 40.01 -1.65
C ALA A 377 41.80 38.55 -2.10
N ASN A 378 42.57 38.35 -3.16
CA ASN A 378 43.04 37.04 -3.60
C ASN A 378 43.94 36.46 -2.51
N ASP A 379 43.61 35.28 -1.99
CA ASP A 379 44.62 34.40 -1.42
C ASP A 379 44.46 33.00 -2.03
N VAL A 380 45.46 32.68 -2.85
CA VAL A 380 45.67 31.37 -3.46
C VAL A 380 46.24 30.47 -2.38
N ASN A 381 45.39 29.70 -1.70
CA ASN A 381 45.87 28.63 -0.83
C ASN A 381 46.23 27.42 -1.68
N MET A 382 47.54 27.27 -1.89
CA MET A 382 48.19 26.08 -2.41
C MET A 382 47.74 24.84 -1.65
N VAL A 383 47.46 23.79 -2.40
CA VAL A 383 47.08 22.47 -1.92
C VAL A 383 48.30 21.84 -1.26
N ASP A 384 48.36 21.84 0.07
CA ASP A 384 49.44 21.20 0.82
C ASP A 384 49.19 19.68 0.85
N ALA A 385 50.05 18.96 0.14
CA ALA A 385 49.99 17.53 -0.09
C ALA A 385 50.62 16.74 1.06
N ASN A 386 50.02 16.79 2.25
CA ASN A 386 50.42 15.94 3.36
C ASN A 386 49.24 15.50 4.23
N HIS A 387 48.35 14.69 3.64
CA HIS A 387 47.32 13.98 4.42
C HIS A 387 47.99 12.77 5.08
N GLN A 388 48.42 12.90 6.34
CA GLN A 388 48.71 11.74 7.17
C GLN A 388 47.45 10.88 7.24
N LYS A 389 47.54 9.60 6.86
CA LYS A 389 46.43 8.66 6.99
C LYS A 389 46.04 8.56 8.46
N GLU A 390 44.75 8.67 8.73
CA GLU A 390 44.27 8.57 10.09
C GLU A 390 44.41 7.13 10.60
N THR A 391 44.78 6.96 11.87
CA THR A 391 45.04 5.64 12.44
C THR A 391 43.76 4.98 12.94
N LEU A 392 43.47 3.76 12.48
CA LEU A 392 42.36 2.92 12.92
C LEU A 392 42.88 1.90 13.95
N ILE A 393 42.27 1.88 15.14
CA ILE A 393 42.64 0.94 16.22
C ILE A 393 41.69 -0.25 16.21
N ILE A 394 42.26 -1.45 16.13
CA ILE A 394 41.52 -2.70 16.06
C ILE A 394 41.87 -3.57 17.24
N GLU A 395 40.88 -3.85 18.07
CA GLU A 395 41.00 -4.80 19.17
C GLU A 395 40.63 -6.21 18.69
N THR A 396 41.53 -7.15 18.93
CA THR A 396 41.28 -8.59 18.74
C THR A 396 40.85 -9.22 20.06
N TYR A 397 39.92 -10.18 20.02
CA TYR A 397 39.46 -10.87 21.23
C TYR A 397 39.15 -12.35 20.94
N THR A 398 39.21 -13.18 21.98
CA THR A 398 38.78 -14.58 21.88
C THR A 398 37.27 -14.68 22.12
N PRO A 399 36.49 -15.25 21.18
CA PRO A 399 35.07 -15.47 21.41
C PRO A 399 34.81 -16.35 22.63
N PRO A 400 33.66 -16.19 23.31
CA PRO A 400 33.22 -17.13 24.34
C PRO A 400 33.20 -18.57 23.81
N ASP A 401 33.59 -19.54 24.64
CA ASP A 401 33.55 -20.96 24.30
C ASP A 401 32.10 -21.39 24.01
N PRO A 402 31.78 -21.86 22.77
CA PRO A 402 30.43 -22.23 22.40
C PRO A 402 29.94 -23.52 23.07
N GLY A 403 30.83 -24.28 23.72
CA GLY A 403 30.51 -25.54 24.38
C GLY A 403 31.35 -26.71 23.86
N PRO A 404 31.22 -27.89 24.49
CA PRO A 404 32.11 -29.02 24.25
C PRO A 404 31.80 -29.76 22.93
N TYR A 405 30.66 -29.52 22.28
CA TYR A 405 30.29 -30.25 21.08
C TYR A 405 30.70 -29.48 19.81
N PRO A 406 31.34 -30.15 18.82
CA PRO A 406 31.75 -29.50 17.58
C PRO A 406 30.61 -28.84 16.79
N GLN A 407 29.38 -29.33 16.96
CA GLN A 407 28.17 -28.79 16.34
C GLN A 407 27.69 -27.47 16.97
N ASP A 408 28.19 -27.11 18.15
CA ASP A 408 27.86 -25.86 18.84
C ASP A 408 28.65 -24.68 18.26
N GLN A 409 29.67 -24.95 17.44
CA GLN A 409 30.44 -23.92 16.74
C GLN A 409 29.51 -23.06 15.86
N PRO A 410 29.53 -21.72 16.03
CA PRO A 410 28.70 -20.84 15.23
C PRO A 410 29.10 -20.94 13.75
N LYS A 411 28.11 -20.85 12.87
CA LYS A 411 28.39 -20.71 11.43
C LYS A 411 29.15 -19.40 11.21
N GLN A 412 30.28 -19.49 10.54
CA GLN A 412 31.11 -18.34 10.19
C GLN A 412 30.87 -17.92 8.74
N ASN A 413 30.95 -16.62 8.51
CA ASN A 413 31.00 -16.04 7.18
C ASN A 413 32.21 -16.58 6.40
N SER A 414 32.00 -16.86 5.12
CA SER A 414 33.03 -17.30 4.16
C SER A 414 33.25 -16.30 3.03
N VAL A 415 32.50 -15.19 3.03
CA VAL A 415 32.56 -14.16 1.98
C VAL A 415 33.66 -13.15 2.34
N ARG A 416 34.58 -12.94 1.40
CA ARG A 416 35.55 -11.84 1.46
C ARG A 416 34.90 -10.59 0.87
N PHE A 417 34.28 -9.77 1.71
CA PHE A 417 33.61 -8.53 1.31
C PHE A 417 34.59 -7.53 0.67
N THR A 418 34.09 -6.74 -0.29
CA THR A 418 34.88 -5.65 -0.87
C THR A 418 34.89 -4.45 0.08
N PRO A 419 35.84 -3.51 -0.07
CA PRO A 419 35.86 -2.28 0.75
C PRO A 419 34.54 -1.52 0.71
N THR A 420 33.90 -1.44 -0.46
CA THR A 420 32.60 -0.79 -0.64
C THR A 420 31.49 -1.50 0.15
N GLN A 421 31.44 -2.84 0.12
CA GLN A 421 30.46 -3.62 0.89
C GLN A 421 30.63 -3.49 2.41
N ASN A 422 31.83 -3.10 2.87
CA ASN A 422 32.12 -2.85 4.28
C ASN A 422 31.93 -1.37 4.68
N SER A 423 31.69 -0.47 3.72
CA SER A 423 31.58 0.99 3.91
C SER A 423 30.15 1.52 3.81
N ASP A 424 29.29 0.85 3.03
CA ASP A 424 27.83 1.04 3.00
C ASP A 424 27.16 0.24 4.13
#